data_AF-A0A1Y3NSJ4-F1
#
_entry.id   AF-A0A1Y3NSJ4-F1
#
_cell.length_a   1.000
_cell.length_b   1.000
_cell.length_c   1.000
_cell.angle_alpha   90.00
_cell.angle_beta   90.00
_cell.angle_gamma   90.00
#
_symmetry.space_group_name_H-M   'P 1'
#
loop_
_entity.id
_entity.type
_entity.pdbx_description
1 polymer ?
#
loop_
_entity_poly.entity_id
_entity_poly.type
_entity_poly.pdbx_seq_one_letter_code
_entity_poly.pdbx_strand_id
1 'polypeptide(L)'
;MKLKKKEKEKEKISGKKGYMDGLIRNLTKEKTKSKDNIILKAKTKSNVINIEIQVLDKGNMFKRSLFYCSSIIMHSLTTNTAYDSIPDLIMINLLCYNVYENKNKYHWTYGLIERELKKEDEFCKMLNFHFIELKKFETQINKKNVDEESKNKLIQSNPWLYFIKNPNDKYFRNKETPNIFKEAREKLLSLQVNPEFYIEYVKREMEFVDTISGEKRGEKRVHIEHTLLFLNKGTELNEIKSYKWVSDNELDILNNFLNNKNENREVIKLAEDLNIDEDSLKKILDKLKIPYINKIKRRKL
;
A
#
# COMPACT_ATOMS: atom_id res chain seq x y z
N MET A 1 -48.60 -0.65 -28.32
CA MET A 1 -49.00 0.62 -27.67
C MET A 1 -48.10 0.85 -26.45
N LYS A 2 -47.14 1.77 -26.61
CA LYS A 2 -46.28 2.49 -25.65
C LYS A 2 -45.80 1.79 -24.34
N LEU A 3 -44.51 1.46 -24.36
CA LEU A 3 -43.60 1.39 -23.21
C LEU A 3 -43.76 2.62 -22.30
N LYS A 4 -44.14 2.43 -21.03
CA LYS A 4 -43.93 3.43 -19.96
C LYS A 4 -42.54 3.22 -19.35
N LYS A 5 -41.58 4.06 -19.75
CA LYS A 5 -40.33 4.29 -19.02
C LYS A 5 -40.70 4.72 -17.58
N LYS A 6 -40.29 3.95 -16.57
CA LYS A 6 -40.15 4.48 -15.21
C LYS A 6 -38.94 5.41 -15.23
N GLU A 7 -39.18 6.71 -15.34
CA GLU A 7 -38.19 7.72 -15.06
C GLU A 7 -37.77 7.59 -13.59
N LYS A 8 -36.47 7.38 -13.37
CA LYS A 8 -35.85 7.60 -12.07
C LYS A 8 -35.94 9.10 -11.79
N GLU A 9 -36.73 9.51 -10.80
CA GLU A 9 -36.63 10.83 -10.22
C GLU A 9 -35.18 11.04 -9.76
N LYS A 10 -34.45 11.88 -10.49
CA LYS A 10 -33.22 12.48 -9.99
C LYS A 10 -33.67 13.52 -8.98
N GLU A 11 -33.39 13.29 -7.70
CA GLU A 11 -33.43 14.35 -6.70
C GLU A 11 -32.67 15.56 -7.26
N LYS A 12 -33.40 16.65 -7.53
CA LYS A 12 -32.81 17.94 -7.88
C LYS A 12 -32.16 18.47 -6.61
N ILE A 13 -30.88 18.17 -6.42
CA ILE A 13 -30.05 18.77 -5.39
C ILE A 13 -30.03 20.28 -5.66
N SER A 14 -30.73 21.06 -4.83
CA SER A 14 -30.76 22.52 -4.91
C SER A 14 -29.55 23.10 -4.17
N GLY A 15 -28.55 23.54 -4.94
CA GLY A 15 -27.36 24.24 -4.43
C GLY A 15 -26.28 24.37 -5.50
N LYS A 16 -25.57 25.50 -5.55
CA LYS A 16 -24.38 25.62 -6.42
C LYS A 16 -23.33 24.61 -5.94
N LYS A 17 -22.79 23.80 -6.86
CA LYS A 17 -21.65 22.91 -6.58
C LYS A 17 -20.52 23.71 -5.92
N GLY A 18 -20.15 23.33 -4.71
CA GLY A 18 -19.01 23.93 -4.00
C GLY A 18 -17.70 23.26 -4.37
N TYR A 19 -16.57 23.89 -4.06
CA TYR A 19 -15.23 23.30 -4.23
C TYR A 19 -15.07 21.95 -3.49
N MET A 20 -15.81 21.76 -2.38
CA MET A 20 -15.92 20.48 -1.66
C MET A 20 -16.51 19.34 -2.51
N ASP A 21 -17.43 19.63 -3.44
CA ASP A 21 -17.98 18.62 -4.36
C ASP A 21 -16.94 18.18 -5.41
N GLY A 22 -16.00 19.08 -5.74
CA GLY A 22 -14.83 18.79 -6.57
C GLY A 22 -13.80 17.90 -5.85
N LEU A 23 -13.61 18.11 -4.54
CA LEU A 23 -12.76 17.30 -3.66
C LEU A 23 -13.26 15.86 -3.54
N ILE A 24 -14.55 15.67 -3.25
CA ILE A 24 -15.16 14.33 -3.22
C ILE A 24 -15.01 13.66 -4.58
N ARG A 25 -15.21 14.40 -5.68
CA ARG A 25 -15.11 13.89 -7.05
C ARG A 25 -13.67 13.56 -7.49
N ASN A 26 -12.66 14.29 -7.04
CA ASN A 26 -11.25 14.03 -7.40
C ASN A 26 -10.63 12.94 -6.51
N LEU A 27 -10.96 12.89 -5.21
CA LEU A 27 -10.57 11.78 -4.33
C LEU A 27 -11.27 10.47 -4.72
N THR A 28 -12.52 10.53 -5.18
CA THR A 28 -13.21 9.35 -5.75
C THR A 28 -12.71 8.98 -7.15
N LYS A 29 -12.15 9.92 -7.92
CA LYS A 29 -11.41 9.58 -9.15
C LYS A 29 -10.07 8.91 -8.84
N GLU A 30 -9.34 9.32 -7.80
CA GLU A 30 -8.13 8.60 -7.38
C GLU A 30 -8.41 7.19 -6.83
N LYS A 31 -9.59 6.97 -6.20
CA LYS A 31 -10.07 5.61 -5.88
C LYS A 31 -10.13 4.68 -7.10
N THR A 32 -10.12 5.20 -8.33
CA THR A 32 -10.12 4.36 -9.53
C THR A 32 -8.74 3.87 -9.99
N LYS A 33 -7.63 4.32 -9.38
CA LYS A 33 -6.28 3.90 -9.83
C LYS A 33 -5.33 3.34 -8.76
N SER A 34 -5.63 3.45 -7.46
CA SER A 34 -4.86 2.77 -6.42
C SER A 34 -5.75 2.42 -5.24
N LYS A 35 -6.42 1.27 -5.30
CA LYS A 35 -7.38 0.80 -4.29
C LYS A 35 -6.73 0.25 -3.00
N ASP A 36 -5.40 0.29 -2.90
CA ASP A 36 -4.64 -0.32 -1.80
C ASP A 36 -4.54 0.55 -0.54
N ASN A 37 -5.04 1.79 -0.59
CA ASN A 37 -5.00 2.72 0.55
C ASN A 37 -6.41 3.15 0.94
N ILE A 38 -6.67 3.16 2.25
CA ILE A 38 -7.93 3.66 2.81
C ILE A 38 -7.65 5.04 3.38
N ILE A 39 -8.31 6.06 2.82
CA ILE A 39 -8.18 7.45 3.27
C ILE A 39 -9.47 7.86 3.98
N LEU A 40 -9.32 8.36 5.21
CA LEU A 40 -10.38 8.89 6.04
C LEU A 40 -9.98 10.32 6.43
N LYS A 41 -10.93 11.26 6.32
CA LYS A 41 -10.74 12.63 6.76
C LYS A 41 -11.77 12.96 7.83
N ALA A 42 -11.30 13.44 8.97
CA ALA A 42 -12.12 13.92 10.06
C ALA A 42 -11.82 15.41 10.31
N LYS A 43 -12.83 16.15 10.73
CA LYS A 43 -12.70 17.56 11.11
C LYS A 43 -13.18 17.71 12.55
N THR A 44 -12.34 18.28 13.41
CA THR A 44 -12.70 18.66 14.79
C THR A 44 -13.03 20.16 14.82
N LYS A 45 -13.26 20.72 16.02
CA LYS A 45 -13.50 22.16 16.16
C LYS A 45 -12.32 23.01 15.67
N SER A 46 -11.09 22.52 15.82
CA SER A 46 -9.86 23.27 15.52
C SER A 46 -8.90 22.56 14.56
N ASN A 47 -9.04 21.24 14.38
CA ASN A 47 -8.07 20.43 13.63
C ASN A 47 -8.72 19.72 12.44
N VAL A 48 -7.93 19.51 11.39
CA VAL A 48 -8.21 18.53 10.34
C VAL A 48 -7.31 17.32 10.55
N ILE A 49 -7.94 16.15 10.71
CA ILE A 49 -7.24 14.88 10.90
C ILE A 49 -7.39 14.07 9.62
N ASN A 50 -6.27 13.73 8.99
CA ASN A 50 -6.24 12.82 7.85
C ASN A 50 -5.66 11.49 8.30
N ILE A 51 -6.44 10.42 8.19
CA ILE A 51 -6.02 9.07 8.53
C ILE A 51 -5.89 8.29 7.22
N GLU A 52 -4.68 7.83 6.91
CA GLU A 52 -4.40 6.97 5.76
C GLU A 52 -3.92 5.60 6.24
N ILE A 53 -4.61 4.53 5.84
CA ILE A 53 -4.13 3.15 6.01
C ILE A 53 -3.51 2.70 4.70
N GLN A 54 -2.26 2.24 4.76
CA GLN A 54 -1.52 1.76 3.60
C GLN A 54 -1.21 0.28 3.73
N VAL A 55 -1.72 -0.49 2.78
CA VAL A 55 -1.54 -1.95 2.78
C VAL A 55 -0.19 -2.33 2.17
N LEU A 56 0.22 -1.67 1.10
CA LEU A 56 1.45 -1.95 0.35
C LEU A 56 2.48 -0.82 0.46
N ASP A 57 3.76 -1.21 0.51
CA ASP A 57 4.86 -0.24 0.42
C ASP A 57 5.11 0.15 -1.03
N LYS A 58 4.63 1.33 -1.42
CA LYS A 58 4.90 1.91 -2.75
C LYS A 58 6.10 2.88 -2.73
N GLY A 59 6.87 2.89 -1.64
CA GLY A 59 7.99 3.79 -1.43
C GLY A 59 7.58 5.25 -1.19
N ASN A 60 8.57 6.08 -0.85
CA ASN A 60 8.43 7.53 -0.68
C ASN A 60 7.33 7.99 0.29
N MET A 61 7.02 7.18 1.31
CA MET A 61 5.87 7.44 2.19
C MET A 61 5.90 8.83 2.84
N PHE A 62 7.07 9.29 3.30
CA PHE A 62 7.23 10.63 3.86
C PHE A 62 6.85 11.75 2.89
N LYS A 63 7.35 11.69 1.65
CA LYS A 63 7.08 12.68 0.61
C LYS A 63 5.60 12.67 0.23
N ARG A 64 5.00 11.48 0.17
CA ARG A 64 3.59 11.30 -0.17
C ARG A 64 2.67 11.89 0.91
N SER A 65 2.94 11.61 2.18
CA SER A 65 2.18 12.19 3.30
C SER A 65 2.32 13.72 3.32
N LEU A 66 3.52 14.25 3.10
CA LEU A 66 3.76 15.69 3.00
C LEU A 66 3.02 16.33 1.81
N PHE A 67 3.00 15.66 0.65
CA PHE A 67 2.26 16.13 -0.53
C PHE A 67 0.75 16.17 -0.29
N TYR A 68 0.19 15.16 0.37
CA TYR A 68 -1.23 15.20 0.73
C TYR A 68 -1.53 16.26 1.79
N CYS A 69 -0.64 16.46 2.75
CA CYS A 69 -0.74 17.55 3.72
C CYS A 69 -0.80 18.92 3.02
N SER A 70 0.14 19.21 2.11
CA SER A 70 0.17 20.49 1.40
C SER A 70 -1.08 20.72 0.56
N SER A 71 -1.63 19.67 -0.05
CA SER A 71 -2.91 19.72 -0.76
C SER A 71 -4.07 20.07 0.18
N ILE A 72 -4.12 19.49 1.38
CA ILE A 72 -5.17 19.83 2.36
C ILE A 72 -5.06 21.31 2.77
N ILE A 73 -3.85 21.82 3.02
CA ILE A 73 -3.61 23.23 3.34
C ILE A 73 -4.08 24.11 2.18
N MET A 74 -3.61 23.85 0.97
CA MET A 74 -3.96 24.62 -0.23
C MET A 74 -5.47 24.69 -0.45
N HIS A 75 -6.17 23.58 -0.22
CA HIS A 75 -7.62 23.50 -0.41
C HIS A 75 -8.45 23.90 0.82
N SER A 76 -7.81 24.20 1.95
CA SER A 76 -8.51 24.75 3.12
C SER A 76 -8.94 26.20 2.90
N LEU A 77 -8.26 26.91 2.00
CA LEU A 77 -8.55 28.29 1.62
C LEU A 77 -9.50 28.34 0.43
N THR A 78 -10.54 29.16 0.53
CA THR A 78 -11.45 29.49 -0.59
C THR A 78 -11.29 30.96 -0.99
N THR A 79 -11.86 31.38 -2.11
CA THR A 79 -11.84 32.81 -2.50
C THR A 79 -12.45 33.66 -1.38
N ASN A 80 -11.71 34.67 -0.92
CA ASN A 80 -12.02 35.57 0.21
C ASN A 80 -11.90 34.99 1.64
N THR A 81 -11.18 33.89 1.88
CA THR A 81 -10.84 33.47 3.26
C THR A 81 -9.46 33.96 3.68
N ALA A 82 -9.33 34.47 4.90
CA ALA A 82 -8.06 34.86 5.49
C ALA A 82 -7.23 33.64 5.93
N TYR A 83 -5.92 33.82 6.10
CA TYR A 83 -4.98 32.73 6.41
C TYR A 83 -5.13 32.15 7.83
N ASP A 84 -5.75 32.90 8.75
CA ASP A 84 -6.16 32.44 10.08
C ASP A 84 -7.19 31.30 10.04
N SER A 85 -7.86 31.10 8.90
CA SER A 85 -8.78 29.98 8.68
C SER A 85 -8.11 28.65 8.33
N ILE A 86 -6.78 28.63 8.13
CA ILE A 86 -6.03 27.38 7.91
C ILE A 86 -6.10 26.56 9.22
N PRO A 87 -6.66 25.34 9.19
CA PRO A 87 -6.76 24.52 10.38
C PRO A 87 -5.41 23.89 10.73
N ASP A 88 -5.20 23.58 11.99
CA ASP A 88 -4.12 22.68 12.41
C ASP A 88 -4.32 21.29 11.78
N LEU A 89 -3.24 20.64 11.33
CA LEU A 89 -3.30 19.37 10.62
C LEU A 89 -2.61 18.25 11.38
N ILE A 90 -3.31 17.11 11.46
CA ILE A 90 -2.77 15.85 11.98
C ILE A 90 -2.87 14.79 10.88
N MET A 91 -1.72 14.34 10.39
CA MET A 91 -1.59 13.29 9.38
C MET A 91 -1.27 11.98 10.08
N ILE A 92 -2.24 11.08 10.20
CA ILE A 92 -2.07 9.75 10.78
C ILE A 92 -1.90 8.72 9.67
N ASN A 93 -0.70 8.15 9.58
CA ASN A 93 -0.33 7.16 8.57
C ASN A 93 -0.18 5.78 9.23
N LEU A 94 -1.13 4.89 8.98
CA LEU A 94 -1.17 3.51 9.47
C LEU A 94 -0.56 2.59 8.41
N LEU A 95 0.61 2.02 8.71
CA LEU A 95 1.40 1.25 7.76
C LEU A 95 1.28 -0.25 8.07
N CYS A 96 0.84 -1.03 7.09
CA CYS A 96 0.82 -2.50 7.14
C CYS A 96 2.19 -3.13 6.80
N TYR A 97 3.24 -2.32 6.75
CA TYR A 97 4.62 -2.68 6.46
C TYR A 97 5.57 -1.90 7.38
N ASN A 98 6.85 -2.28 7.38
CA ASN A 98 7.86 -1.65 8.21
C ASN A 98 8.71 -0.71 7.34
N VAL A 99 8.86 0.53 7.77
CA VAL A 99 9.69 1.56 7.14
C VAL A 99 10.97 1.80 7.93
N TYR A 100 10.91 1.64 9.25
CA TYR A 100 12.04 1.93 10.13
C TYR A 100 12.78 0.65 10.53
N GLU A 101 14.09 0.73 10.70
CA GLU A 101 14.89 -0.43 11.16
C GLU A 101 14.66 -0.77 12.64
N ASN A 102 14.37 0.23 13.47
CA ASN A 102 14.17 0.03 14.91
C ASN A 102 12.96 -0.89 15.16
N LYS A 103 13.22 -2.07 15.72
CA LYS A 103 12.20 -3.11 15.98
C LYS A 103 11.34 -2.85 17.22
N ASN A 104 11.80 -1.98 18.12
CA ASN A 104 11.16 -1.73 19.42
C ASN A 104 10.21 -0.52 19.42
N LYS A 105 10.20 0.29 18.36
CA LYS A 105 9.32 1.45 18.23
C LYS A 105 8.39 1.25 17.04
N TYR A 106 7.08 1.36 17.28
CA TYR A 106 6.05 1.23 16.24
C TYR A 106 5.41 2.55 15.85
N HIS A 107 5.46 3.58 16.71
CA HIS A 107 4.84 4.88 16.46
C HIS A 107 5.90 5.98 16.43
N TRP A 108 5.94 6.70 15.32
CA TRP A 108 6.85 7.80 15.06
C TRP A 108 6.05 9.08 14.84
N THR A 109 6.46 10.16 15.48
CA THR A 109 5.86 11.48 15.36
C THR A 109 6.86 12.45 14.75
N TYR A 110 6.39 13.28 13.83
CA TYR A 110 7.16 14.36 13.23
C TYR A 110 6.32 15.62 13.25
N GLY A 111 6.95 16.74 13.60
CA GLY A 111 6.33 18.05 13.60
C GLY A 111 7.35 19.11 13.22
N LEU A 112 6.89 20.35 13.22
CA LEU A 112 7.76 21.51 13.12
C LEU A 112 8.42 21.77 14.48
N ILE A 113 9.67 22.21 14.48
CA ILE A 113 10.40 22.60 15.69
C ILE A 113 11.18 23.89 15.42
N GLU A 114 11.23 24.78 16.41
CA GLU A 114 12.22 25.86 16.41
C GLU A 114 13.60 25.22 16.67
N ARG A 115 14.58 25.54 15.84
CA ARG A 115 15.84 24.79 15.75
C ARG A 115 16.81 25.11 16.88
N GLU A 116 16.86 26.36 17.33
CA GLU A 116 17.81 26.80 18.36
C GLU A 116 17.33 26.39 19.76
N LEU A 117 16.06 26.65 20.05
CA LEU A 117 15.38 26.38 21.30
C LEU A 117 14.97 24.92 21.44
N LYS A 118 14.84 24.18 20.32
CA LYS A 118 14.33 22.80 20.27
C LYS A 118 12.99 22.65 20.99
N LYS A 119 12.13 23.66 20.83
CA LYS A 119 10.81 23.73 21.48
C LYS A 119 9.71 23.74 20.43
N GLU A 120 8.60 23.15 20.82
CA GLU A 120 7.34 23.25 20.08
C GLU A 120 6.62 24.53 20.55
N ASP A 121 6.63 25.56 19.72
CA ASP A 121 5.82 26.76 19.91
C ASP A 121 4.44 26.63 19.21
N GLU A 122 3.68 27.72 19.11
CA GLU A 122 2.38 27.73 18.45
C GLU A 122 2.47 27.37 16.97
N PHE A 123 3.47 27.90 16.25
CA PHE A 123 3.74 27.55 14.86
C PHE A 123 4.08 26.06 14.72
N CYS A 124 4.80 25.49 15.68
CA CYS A 124 5.19 24.09 15.67
C CYS A 124 4.00 23.13 15.74
N LYS A 125 2.88 23.55 16.35
CA LYS A 125 1.69 22.71 16.55
C LYS A 125 0.79 22.62 15.32
N MET A 126 0.96 23.51 14.34
CA MET A 126 0.12 23.57 13.14
C MET A 126 0.16 22.29 12.29
N LEU A 127 1.24 21.50 12.39
CA LEU A 127 1.43 20.33 11.55
C LEU A 127 2.11 19.18 12.28
N ASN A 128 1.39 18.05 12.37
CA ASN A 128 1.88 16.82 12.99
C ASN A 128 1.67 15.62 12.06
N PHE A 129 2.70 14.80 11.91
CA PHE A 129 2.66 13.52 11.21
C PHE A 129 2.88 12.38 12.20
N HIS A 130 2.03 11.37 12.12
CA HIS A 130 2.15 10.12 12.84
C HIS A 130 2.38 9.02 11.81
N PHE A 131 3.43 8.22 11.98
CA PHE A 131 3.66 6.99 11.24
C PHE A 131 3.60 5.82 12.21
N ILE A 132 2.65 4.92 12.00
CA ILE A 132 2.35 3.81 12.90
C ILE A 132 2.53 2.51 12.14
N GLU A 133 3.58 1.76 12.45
CA GLU A 133 3.89 0.46 11.86
C GLU A 133 3.09 -0.65 12.57
N LEU A 134 1.94 -0.99 11.99
CA LEU A 134 0.96 -1.90 12.59
C LEU A 134 1.53 -3.30 12.85
N LYS A 135 2.47 -3.78 12.02
CA LYS A 135 3.16 -5.06 12.22
C LYS A 135 4.04 -5.06 13.47
N LYS A 136 4.72 -3.95 13.78
CA LYS A 136 5.55 -3.84 14.99
C LYS A 136 4.68 -3.75 16.24
N PHE A 137 3.60 -2.99 16.19
CA PHE A 137 2.62 -2.93 17.29
C PHE A 137 2.11 -4.33 17.65
N GLU A 138 1.70 -5.11 16.65
CA GLU A 138 1.25 -6.50 16.82
C GLU A 138 2.35 -7.41 17.37
N THR A 139 3.58 -7.27 16.87
CA THR A 139 4.74 -8.03 17.38
C THR A 139 5.00 -7.75 18.86
N GLN A 140 4.81 -6.51 19.32
CA GLN A 140 4.98 -6.16 20.73
C GLN A 140 3.92 -6.80 21.63
N ILE A 141 2.67 -6.87 21.16
CA ILE A 141 1.57 -7.51 21.89
C ILE A 141 1.77 -9.03 21.99
N ASN A 142 2.28 -9.66 20.92
CA ASN A 142 2.43 -11.12 20.82
C ASN A 142 3.79 -11.65 21.27
N LYS A 143 4.66 -10.80 21.85
CA LYS A 143 6.00 -11.19 22.26
C LYS A 143 5.94 -12.14 23.45
N LYS A 144 6.50 -13.35 23.29
CA LYS A 144 6.45 -14.45 24.27
C LYS A 144 6.93 -14.10 25.69
N ASN A 145 7.86 -13.15 25.82
CA ASN A 145 8.50 -12.79 27.08
C ASN A 145 8.00 -11.44 27.65
N VAL A 146 6.84 -10.95 27.20
CA VAL A 146 6.22 -9.75 27.78
C VAL A 146 5.22 -10.18 28.84
N ASP A 147 5.32 -9.59 30.03
CA ASP A 147 4.37 -9.84 31.10
C ASP A 147 2.98 -9.30 30.74
N GLU A 148 1.93 -9.92 31.30
CA GLU A 148 0.55 -9.57 30.97
C GLU A 148 0.18 -8.13 31.38
N GLU A 149 0.83 -7.55 32.39
CA GLU A 149 0.60 -6.16 32.81
C GLU A 149 1.07 -5.17 31.72
N SER A 150 2.31 -5.32 31.26
CA SER A 150 2.88 -4.54 30.16
C SER A 150 2.04 -4.63 28.88
N LYS A 151 1.58 -5.83 28.55
CA LYS A 151 0.69 -6.06 27.40
C LYS A 151 -0.65 -5.36 27.57
N ASN A 152 -1.29 -5.50 28.73
CA ASN A 152 -2.57 -4.84 29.02
C ASN A 152 -2.44 -3.31 28.98
N LYS A 153 -1.34 -2.76 29.52
CA LYS A 153 -1.05 -1.32 29.46
C LYS A 153 -0.89 -0.82 28.02
N LEU A 154 -0.23 -1.59 27.15
CA LEU A 154 -0.11 -1.26 25.73
C LEU A 154 -1.47 -1.27 25.02
N ILE A 155 -2.30 -2.28 25.29
CA ILE A 155 -3.66 -2.37 24.71
C ILE A 155 -4.54 -1.21 25.21
N GLN A 156 -4.54 -0.93 26.52
CA GLN A 156 -5.35 0.12 27.13
C GLN A 156 -4.94 1.53 26.69
N SER A 157 -3.66 1.77 26.43
CA SER A 157 -3.19 3.05 25.89
C SER A 157 -3.51 3.23 24.41
N ASN A 158 -3.72 2.15 23.67
CA ASN A 158 -3.95 2.17 22.22
C ASN A 158 -5.09 1.23 21.77
N PRO A 159 -6.30 1.34 22.35
CA PRO A 159 -7.36 0.36 22.13
C PRO A 159 -7.85 0.36 20.69
N TRP A 160 -7.81 1.50 20.01
CA TRP A 160 -8.21 1.62 18.61
C TRP A 160 -7.23 0.92 17.64
N LEU A 161 -5.92 0.98 17.91
CA LEU A 161 -4.93 0.22 17.14
C LEU A 161 -5.12 -1.27 17.34
N TYR A 162 -5.40 -1.69 18.58
CA TYR A 162 -5.69 -3.09 18.87
C TYR A 162 -6.99 -3.55 18.22
N PHE A 163 -8.03 -2.70 18.17
CA PHE A 163 -9.29 -3.00 17.52
C PHE A 163 -9.13 -3.22 16.02
N ILE A 164 -8.32 -2.40 15.33
CA ILE A 164 -8.01 -2.59 13.90
C ILE A 164 -7.40 -3.96 13.64
N LYS A 165 -6.61 -4.48 14.60
CA LYS A 165 -5.92 -5.77 14.48
C LYS A 165 -6.76 -6.97 14.88
N ASN A 166 -7.45 -6.89 16.01
CA ASN A 166 -8.25 -7.99 16.52
C ASN A 166 -9.55 -7.47 17.16
N PRO A 167 -10.56 -7.10 16.35
CA PRO A 167 -11.82 -6.57 16.86
C PRO A 167 -12.66 -7.63 17.60
N ASN A 168 -12.29 -8.91 17.53
CA ASN A 168 -12.99 -10.02 18.17
C ASN A 168 -12.34 -10.49 19.49
N ASP A 169 -11.26 -9.83 19.92
CA ASP A 169 -10.60 -10.13 21.18
C ASP A 169 -11.54 -9.97 22.38
N LYS A 170 -11.30 -10.73 23.46
CA LYS A 170 -12.06 -10.63 24.72
C LYS A 170 -12.04 -9.21 25.31
N TYR A 171 -11.01 -8.42 25.03
CA TYR A 171 -10.91 -7.02 25.44
C TYR A 171 -12.08 -6.16 24.91
N PHE A 172 -12.63 -6.47 23.73
CA PHE A 172 -13.74 -5.74 23.12
C PHE A 172 -15.11 -6.40 23.32
N ARG A 173 -15.20 -7.42 24.17
CA ARG A 173 -16.40 -8.25 24.35
C ARG A 173 -16.87 -8.33 25.81
N ASN A 174 -16.35 -7.45 26.66
CA ASN A 174 -16.71 -7.40 28.07
C ASN A 174 -17.62 -6.19 28.36
N LYS A 175 -18.13 -6.12 29.60
CA LYS A 175 -19.04 -5.05 30.02
C LYS A 175 -18.37 -3.68 30.00
N GLU A 176 -17.09 -3.63 30.37
CA GLU A 176 -16.27 -2.41 30.47
C GLU A 176 -15.83 -1.85 29.11
N THR A 177 -15.96 -2.62 28.03
CA THR A 177 -15.65 -2.16 26.68
C THR A 177 -16.45 -0.89 26.34
N PRO A 178 -15.78 0.21 25.92
CA PRO A 178 -16.47 1.44 25.50
C PRO A 178 -17.47 1.20 24.35
N ASN A 179 -18.63 1.87 24.41
CA ASN A 179 -19.72 1.66 23.44
C ASN A 179 -19.28 1.85 21.98
N ILE A 180 -18.39 2.80 21.70
CA ILE A 180 -17.88 3.02 20.35
C ILE A 180 -17.25 1.77 19.72
N PHE A 181 -16.58 0.92 20.50
CA PHE A 181 -16.02 -0.35 20.00
C PHE A 181 -17.09 -1.42 19.83
N LYS A 182 -18.11 -1.43 20.70
CA LYS A 182 -19.26 -2.34 20.55
C LYS A 182 -20.03 -2.03 19.26
N GLU A 183 -20.35 -0.77 19.02
CA GLU A 183 -21.01 -0.28 17.81
C GLU A 183 -20.17 -0.54 16.55
N ALA A 184 -18.87 -0.26 16.59
CA ALA A 184 -17.97 -0.54 15.48
C ALA A 184 -17.94 -2.04 15.15
N ARG A 185 -17.93 -2.90 16.18
CA ARG A 185 -17.94 -4.36 16.01
C ARG A 185 -19.29 -4.85 15.44
N GLU A 186 -20.41 -4.35 15.96
CA GLU A 186 -21.73 -4.64 15.39
C GLU A 186 -21.81 -4.25 13.92
N LYS A 187 -21.23 -3.10 13.56
CA LYS A 187 -21.14 -2.70 12.16
C LYS A 187 -20.32 -3.69 11.32
N LEU A 188 -19.16 -4.14 11.80
CA LEU A 188 -18.36 -5.16 11.11
C LEU A 188 -19.14 -6.46 10.89
N LEU A 189 -19.86 -6.93 11.92
CA LEU A 189 -20.69 -8.14 11.82
C LEU A 189 -21.84 -7.95 10.82
N SER A 190 -22.48 -6.78 10.81
CA SER A 190 -23.54 -6.47 9.86
C SER A 190 -23.05 -6.42 8.41
N LEU A 191 -21.80 -6.00 8.20
CA LEU A 191 -21.17 -5.97 6.87
C LEU A 191 -20.80 -7.38 6.41
N GLN A 192 -20.37 -8.26 7.32
CA GLN A 192 -20.04 -9.65 7.00
C GLN A 192 -21.23 -10.43 6.44
N VAL A 193 -22.45 -10.15 6.93
CA VAL A 193 -23.67 -10.82 6.46
C VAL A 193 -24.27 -10.17 5.20
N ASN A 194 -23.72 -9.05 4.73
CA ASN A 194 -24.20 -8.37 3.53
C ASN A 194 -23.56 -8.97 2.25
N PRO A 195 -24.33 -9.60 1.35
CA PRO A 195 -23.78 -10.25 0.16
C PRO A 195 -23.06 -9.29 -0.81
N GLU A 196 -23.59 -8.08 -0.99
CA GLU A 196 -22.98 -7.08 -1.88
C GLU A 196 -21.63 -6.61 -1.34
N PHE A 197 -21.56 -6.39 -0.03
CA PHE A 197 -20.30 -6.05 0.64
C PHE A 197 -19.29 -7.20 0.55
N TYR A 198 -19.74 -8.44 0.75
CA TYR A 198 -18.88 -9.63 0.67
C TYR A 198 -18.26 -9.79 -0.73
N ILE A 199 -19.04 -9.58 -1.80
CA ILE A 199 -18.51 -9.62 -3.18
C ILE A 199 -17.44 -8.55 -3.40
N GLU A 200 -17.68 -7.31 -2.94
CA GLU A 200 -16.70 -6.23 -3.05
C GLU A 200 -15.44 -6.49 -2.20
N TYR A 201 -15.60 -7.11 -1.03
CA TYR A 201 -14.49 -7.55 -0.19
C TYR A 201 -13.61 -8.58 -0.92
N VAL A 202 -14.20 -9.67 -1.42
CA VAL A 202 -13.47 -10.71 -2.17
C VAL A 202 -12.78 -10.12 -3.40
N LYS A 203 -13.46 -9.22 -4.12
CA LYS A 203 -12.87 -8.53 -5.26
C LYS A 203 -11.61 -7.74 -4.88
N ARG A 204 -11.60 -7.06 -3.74
CA ARG A 204 -10.41 -6.35 -3.24
C ARG A 204 -9.29 -7.30 -2.85
N GLU A 205 -9.61 -8.45 -2.26
CA GLU A 205 -8.60 -9.48 -1.98
C GLU A 205 -7.96 -10.00 -3.27
N MET A 206 -8.76 -10.29 -4.30
CA MET A 206 -8.23 -10.70 -5.61
C MET A 206 -7.35 -9.60 -6.23
N GLU A 207 -7.82 -8.35 -6.26
CA GLU A 207 -7.05 -7.22 -6.79
C GLU A 207 -5.73 -7.00 -6.03
N PHE A 208 -5.73 -7.22 -4.72
CA PHE A 208 -4.54 -7.17 -3.89
C PHE A 208 -3.55 -8.30 -4.24
N VAL A 209 -4.05 -9.54 -4.34
CA VAL A 209 -3.23 -10.70 -4.75
C VAL A 209 -2.66 -10.49 -6.14
N ASP A 210 -3.45 -9.99 -7.08
CA ASP A 210 -3.02 -9.68 -8.44
C ASP A 210 -1.93 -8.61 -8.45
N THR A 211 -2.07 -7.56 -7.64
CA THR A 211 -1.07 -6.48 -7.50
C THR A 211 0.26 -7.04 -6.98
N ILE A 212 0.22 -7.80 -5.88
CA ILE A 212 1.42 -8.47 -5.32
C ILE A 212 2.05 -9.42 -6.34
N SER A 213 1.23 -10.20 -7.06
CA SER A 213 1.72 -11.11 -8.11
C SER A 213 2.39 -10.34 -9.25
N GLY A 214 1.86 -9.16 -9.59
CA GLY A 214 2.39 -8.27 -10.62
C GLY A 214 3.74 -7.68 -10.21
N GLU A 215 3.84 -7.18 -8.97
CA GLU A 215 5.08 -6.65 -8.40
C GLU A 215 6.18 -7.72 -8.38
N LYS A 216 5.88 -8.93 -7.86
CA LYS A 216 6.83 -10.05 -7.86
C LYS A 216 7.29 -10.45 -9.26
N ARG A 217 6.38 -10.45 -10.25
CA ARG A 217 6.75 -10.69 -11.66
C ARG A 217 7.66 -9.58 -12.20
N GLY A 218 7.40 -8.32 -11.82
CA GLY A 218 8.24 -7.18 -12.17
C GLY A 218 9.65 -7.29 -11.60
N GLU A 219 9.78 -7.56 -10.30
CA GLU A 219 11.06 -7.79 -9.63
C GLU A 219 11.84 -8.94 -10.28
N LYS A 220 11.17 -10.07 -10.52
CA LYS A 220 11.79 -11.23 -11.19
C LYS A 220 12.35 -10.88 -12.56
N ARG A 221 11.61 -10.10 -13.37
CA ARG A 221 12.08 -9.63 -14.69
C ARG A 221 13.35 -8.78 -14.57
N VAL A 222 13.39 -7.84 -13.62
CA VAL A 222 14.56 -6.98 -13.38
C VAL A 222 15.76 -7.81 -12.93
N HIS A 223 15.56 -8.76 -12.03
CA HIS A 223 16.61 -9.66 -11.55
C HIS A 223 17.18 -10.53 -12.68
N ILE A 224 16.32 -11.13 -13.52
CA ILE A 224 16.76 -11.89 -14.70
C ILE A 224 17.53 -11.00 -15.68
N GLU A 225 17.04 -9.78 -15.94
CA GLU A 225 17.73 -8.81 -16.81
C GLU A 225 19.13 -8.47 -16.29
N HIS A 226 19.26 -8.15 -15.00
CA HIS A 226 20.56 -7.87 -14.39
C HIS A 226 21.50 -9.08 -14.44
N THR A 227 21.02 -10.27 -14.09
CA THR A 227 21.82 -11.50 -14.17
C THR A 227 22.33 -11.75 -15.59
N LEU A 228 21.45 -11.64 -16.60
CA LEU A 228 21.84 -11.79 -18.02
C LEU A 228 22.83 -10.71 -18.46
N LEU A 229 22.65 -9.46 -18.04
CA LEU A 229 23.56 -8.37 -18.36
C LEU A 229 24.98 -8.63 -17.82
N PHE A 230 25.10 -9.09 -16.57
CA PHE A 230 26.39 -9.36 -15.94
C PHE A 230 27.06 -10.60 -16.52
N LEU A 231 26.31 -11.69 -16.75
CA LEU A 231 26.83 -12.87 -17.44
C LEU A 231 27.34 -12.52 -18.85
N ASN A 232 26.59 -11.72 -19.61
CA ASN A 232 26.97 -11.31 -20.96
C ASN A 232 28.21 -10.39 -20.98
N LYS A 233 28.50 -9.70 -19.87
CA LYS A 233 29.73 -8.92 -19.67
C LYS A 233 30.92 -9.77 -19.21
N GLY A 234 30.72 -11.06 -18.96
CA GLY A 234 31.78 -11.98 -18.49
C GLY A 234 32.07 -11.88 -17.00
N THR A 235 31.16 -11.36 -16.19
CA THR A 235 31.32 -11.36 -14.72
C THR A 235 31.33 -12.79 -14.19
N GLU A 236 32.17 -13.06 -13.19
CA GLU A 236 32.30 -14.39 -12.59
C GLU A 236 31.01 -14.83 -11.87
N LEU A 237 30.67 -16.13 -11.98
CA LEU A 237 29.47 -16.70 -11.37
C LEU A 237 29.42 -16.49 -9.86
N ASN A 238 30.55 -16.59 -9.17
CA ASN A 238 30.60 -16.41 -7.71
C ASN A 238 30.26 -14.98 -7.29
N GLU A 239 30.67 -13.99 -8.09
CA GLU A 239 30.29 -12.60 -7.87
C GLU A 239 28.78 -12.42 -8.06
N ILE A 240 28.21 -12.97 -9.15
CA ILE A 240 26.78 -12.86 -9.43
C ILE A 240 25.94 -13.55 -8.35
N LYS A 241 26.38 -14.72 -7.86
CA LYS A 241 25.73 -15.45 -6.74
C LYS A 241 25.66 -14.60 -5.48
N SER A 242 26.64 -13.74 -5.21
CA SER A 242 26.67 -12.90 -4.02
C SER A 242 25.51 -11.89 -3.96
N TYR A 243 25.01 -11.44 -5.11
CA TYR A 243 23.88 -10.49 -5.20
C TYR A 243 22.52 -11.12 -4.92
N LYS A 244 22.38 -12.44 -5.03
CA LYS A 244 21.15 -13.20 -4.77
C LYS A 244 19.91 -12.68 -5.52
N TRP A 245 20.09 -12.15 -6.74
CA TRP A 245 18.99 -11.71 -7.60
C TRP A 245 18.10 -12.88 -8.04
N VAL A 246 18.73 -14.03 -8.34
CA VAL A 246 18.06 -15.26 -8.74
C VAL A 246 18.59 -16.43 -7.89
N SER A 247 17.86 -17.54 -7.86
CA SER A 247 18.35 -18.78 -7.23
C SER A 247 19.56 -19.36 -7.97
N ASP A 248 20.36 -20.19 -7.29
CA ASP A 248 21.51 -20.86 -7.91
C ASP A 248 21.11 -21.66 -9.15
N ASN A 249 19.97 -22.36 -9.09
CA ASN A 249 19.42 -23.10 -10.23
C ASN A 249 19.05 -22.18 -11.41
N GLU A 250 18.40 -21.05 -11.14
CA GLU A 250 18.07 -20.07 -12.17
C GLU A 250 19.34 -19.45 -12.78
N LEU A 251 20.37 -19.20 -11.97
CA LEU A 251 21.66 -18.72 -12.46
C LEU A 251 22.31 -19.74 -13.39
N ASP A 252 22.30 -21.02 -13.03
CA ASP A 252 22.86 -22.10 -13.85
C ASP A 252 22.09 -22.22 -15.18
N ILE A 253 20.76 -22.14 -15.15
CA ILE A 253 19.90 -22.11 -16.35
C ILE A 253 20.29 -20.95 -17.28
N LEU A 254 20.42 -19.73 -16.72
CA LEU A 254 20.78 -18.52 -17.48
C LEU A 254 22.19 -18.60 -18.07
N ASN A 255 23.16 -19.10 -17.29
CA ASN A 255 24.54 -19.28 -17.73
C ASN A 255 24.63 -20.34 -18.86
N ASN A 256 23.94 -21.46 -18.71
CA ASN A 256 23.88 -22.51 -19.73
C ASN A 256 23.25 -21.99 -21.03
N PHE A 257 22.19 -21.19 -20.93
CA PHE A 257 21.56 -20.55 -22.09
C PHE A 257 22.53 -19.64 -22.87
N LEU A 258 23.39 -18.88 -22.17
CA LEU A 258 24.39 -18.01 -22.80
C LEU A 258 25.58 -18.77 -23.39
N ASN A 259 25.98 -19.88 -22.76
CA ASN A 259 27.15 -20.66 -23.18
C ASN A 259 26.83 -21.69 -24.30
N ASN A 260 25.57 -22.10 -24.44
CA ASN A 260 25.12 -22.90 -25.58
C ASN A 260 25.09 -22.07 -26.87
N LYS A 261 26.25 -21.93 -27.51
CA LYS A 261 26.40 -21.24 -28.81
C LYS A 261 25.94 -22.10 -30.00
N ASN A 262 25.88 -23.42 -29.85
CA ASN A 262 25.63 -24.38 -30.94
C ASN A 262 24.35 -25.23 -30.79
N GLU A 263 23.61 -25.11 -29.69
CA GLU A 263 22.38 -25.89 -29.46
C GLU A 263 21.24 -25.03 -28.92
N ASN A 264 20.13 -25.02 -29.65
CA ASN A 264 18.76 -24.81 -29.18
C ASN A 264 18.53 -23.76 -28.06
N ARG A 265 18.78 -22.48 -28.35
CA ARG A 265 18.37 -21.32 -27.51
C ARG A 265 16.87 -21.05 -27.60
N GLU A 266 16.05 -22.05 -27.32
CA GLU A 266 14.60 -21.92 -27.38
C GLU A 266 14.10 -21.01 -26.26
N VAL A 267 13.64 -19.80 -26.62
CA VAL A 267 13.16 -18.82 -25.64
C VAL A 267 11.93 -19.32 -24.87
N ILE A 268 11.11 -20.15 -25.51
CA ILE A 268 9.95 -20.81 -24.88
C ILE A 268 10.41 -21.69 -23.71
N LYS A 269 11.41 -22.54 -23.92
CA LYS A 269 11.93 -23.44 -22.89
C LYS A 269 12.57 -22.64 -21.75
N LEU A 270 13.37 -21.61 -22.08
CA LEU A 270 13.94 -20.73 -21.06
C LEU A 270 12.86 -20.03 -20.24
N ALA A 271 11.78 -19.58 -20.87
CA ALA A 271 10.65 -18.94 -20.20
C ALA A 271 9.94 -19.90 -19.23
N GLU A 272 9.73 -21.16 -19.64
CA GLU A 272 9.18 -22.23 -18.81
C GLU A 272 10.09 -22.54 -17.61
N ASP A 273 11.38 -22.76 -17.85
CA ASP A 273 12.38 -23.09 -16.82
C ASP A 273 12.52 -21.97 -15.78
N LEU A 274 12.40 -20.72 -16.20
CA LEU A 274 12.45 -19.53 -15.33
C LEU A 274 11.07 -19.12 -14.80
N ASN A 275 9.97 -19.79 -15.19
CA ASN A 275 8.60 -19.40 -14.85
C ASN A 275 8.34 -17.89 -15.06
N ILE A 276 8.67 -17.40 -16.26
CA ILE A 276 8.49 -16.01 -16.72
C ILE A 276 7.70 -16.01 -18.02
N ASP A 277 6.99 -14.93 -18.31
CA ASP A 277 6.31 -14.81 -19.60
C ASP A 277 7.32 -14.65 -20.75
N GLU A 278 7.09 -15.42 -21.81
CA GLU A 278 7.96 -15.48 -23.00
C GLU A 278 8.17 -14.10 -23.63
N ASP A 279 7.11 -13.28 -23.74
CA ASP A 279 7.20 -11.96 -24.37
C ASP A 279 8.07 -10.97 -23.58
N SER A 280 8.03 -11.00 -22.25
CA SER A 280 8.94 -10.16 -21.45
C SER A 280 10.37 -10.67 -21.51
N LEU A 281 10.57 -11.99 -21.53
CA LEU A 281 11.91 -12.55 -21.69
C LEU A 281 12.50 -12.18 -23.06
N LYS A 282 11.73 -12.25 -24.14
CA LYS A 282 12.15 -11.75 -25.47
C LYS A 282 12.58 -10.30 -25.43
N LYS A 283 11.79 -9.41 -24.82
CA LYS A 283 12.15 -7.99 -24.67
C LYS A 283 13.47 -7.79 -23.93
N ILE A 284 13.73 -8.57 -22.89
CA ILE A 284 15.01 -8.54 -22.15
C ILE A 284 16.15 -8.99 -23.06
N LEU A 285 16.00 -10.12 -23.74
CA LEU A 285 17.03 -10.68 -24.63
C LEU A 285 17.33 -9.73 -25.80
N ASP A 286 16.30 -9.18 -26.44
CA ASP A 286 16.43 -8.19 -27.52
C ASP A 286 17.17 -6.93 -27.04
N LYS A 287 16.80 -6.39 -25.86
CA LYS A 287 17.45 -5.24 -25.23
C LYS A 287 18.93 -5.49 -24.98
N LEU A 288 19.28 -6.69 -24.53
CA LEU A 288 20.65 -7.12 -24.25
C LEU A 288 21.41 -7.64 -25.49
N LYS A 289 20.77 -7.67 -26.65
CA LYS A 289 21.30 -8.22 -27.91
C LYS A 289 21.76 -9.68 -27.79
N ILE A 290 21.05 -10.48 -26.99
CA ILE A 290 21.31 -11.91 -26.82
C ILE A 290 20.47 -12.69 -27.84
N PRO A 291 21.07 -13.49 -28.74
CA PRO A 291 20.32 -14.23 -29.75
C PRO A 291 19.56 -15.43 -29.16
N TYR A 292 18.38 -15.73 -29.72
CA TYR A 292 17.49 -16.84 -29.34
C TYR A 292 16.68 -17.38 -30.54
N ILE A 293 16.02 -18.54 -30.36
CA ILE A 293 15.23 -19.25 -31.38
C ILE A 293 13.73 -19.22 -31.00
N ASN A 294 12.88 -18.85 -31.97
CA ASN A 294 11.42 -18.94 -31.88
C ASN A 294 10.92 -20.21 -32.59
N LYS A 295 10.53 -21.26 -31.84
CA LYS A 295 9.80 -22.39 -32.45
C LYS A 295 8.30 -22.08 -32.46
N ILE A 296 7.78 -21.66 -33.62
CA ILE A 296 6.35 -21.60 -33.86
C ILE A 296 5.81 -23.04 -33.78
N LYS A 297 4.89 -23.34 -32.84
CA LYS A 297 4.09 -24.58 -32.88
C LYS A 297 3.41 -24.61 -34.25
N ARG A 298 3.88 -25.46 -35.18
CA ARG A 298 3.18 -25.74 -36.44
C ARG A 298 1.75 -26.15 -36.07
N ARG A 299 0.76 -25.31 -36.37
CA ARG A 299 -0.65 -25.73 -36.39
C ARG A 299 -0.71 -26.92 -37.34
N LYS A 300 -1.07 -28.10 -36.82
CA LYS A 300 -1.45 -29.23 -37.67
C LYS A 300 -2.65 -28.75 -38.51
N LEU A 301 -2.43 -28.61 -39.81
CA LEU A 301 -3.48 -28.49 -40.81
C LEU A 301 -4.28 -29.79 -40.85
#